data_AF-A0A161QGR1-F1
#
_entry.id   AF-A0A161QGR1-F1
#
_cell.length_a   1.000
_cell.length_b   1.000
_cell.length_c   1.000
_cell.angle_alpha   90.00
_cell.angle_beta   90.00
_cell.angle_gamma   90.00
#
_symmetry.space_group_name_H-M   'P 1'
#
loop_
_entity.id
_entity.type
_entity.pdbx_description
1 polymer ?
#
loop_
_entity_poly.entity_id
_entity_poly.type
_entity_poly.pdbx_seq_one_letter_code
_entity_poly.pdbx_strand_id
1 'polypeptide(L)' 'MTVREVYVEAIKEGFKELQNVILVCIHKQVVNWTDPCENLNKFFDTRYTKRFLEVMKEIGIGGNNEQTIGSHK' A
#
# COMPACT_ATOMS: atom_id res chain seq x y z
N MET A 1 6.20 -3.04 7.08
CA MET A 1 5.14 -4.03 6.83
C MET A 1 5.45 -4.77 5.54
N THR A 2 5.25 -6.09 5.50
CA THR A 2 5.50 -6.96 4.34
C THR A 2 4.26 -7.07 3.45
N VAL A 3 4.44 -7.49 2.20
CA VAL A 3 3.33 -7.81 1.27
C VAL A 3 2.34 -8.81 1.88
N ARG A 4 2.83 -9.78 2.66
CA ARG A 4 1.98 -10.75 3.38
C ARG A 4 1.09 -10.08 4.43
N GLU A 5 1.64 -9.15 5.20
CA GLU A 5 0.88 -8.42 6.22
C GLU A 5 -0.22 -7.57 5.57
N VAL A 6 0.08 -6.85 4.48
CA VAL A 6 -0.93 -6.12 3.69
C VAL A 6 -2.05 -7.04 3.21
N TYR A 7 -1.70 -8.21 2.68
CA TYR A 7 -2.67 -9.16 2.18
C TYR A 7 -3.59 -9.70 3.27
N VAL A 8 -3.04 -9.99 4.46
CA VAL A 8 -3.83 -10.41 5.62
C VAL A 8 -4.79 -9.31 6.07
N GLU A 9 -4.34 -8.05 6.15
CA GLU A 9 -5.21 -6.92 6.47
C GLU A 9 -6.30 -6.73 5.39
N ALA A 10 -5.94 -6.85 4.11
CA ALA A 10 -6.90 -6.79 3.01
C ALA A 10 -7.96 -7.90 3.08
N ILE A 11 -7.63 -9.09 3.61
CA ILE A 11 -8.60 -10.17 3.87
C ILE A 11 -9.54 -9.79 5.00
N LYS A 12 -9.01 -9.31 6.13
CA LYS A 12 -9.80 -8.94 7.32
C LYS A 12 -10.83 -7.86 6.98
N GLU A 13 -10.41 -6.84 6.24
CA GLU A 13 -11.26 -5.72 5.82
C GLU A 13 -12.13 -6.04 4.59
N GLY A 14 -11.98 -7.22 3.99
CA GLY A 14 -12.79 -7.64 2.84
C GLY A 14 -12.44 -6.94 1.51
N PHE A 15 -11.27 -6.32 1.39
CA PHE A 15 -10.81 -5.63 0.17
C PHE A 15 -10.39 -6.60 -0.95
N LYS A 16 -11.38 -7.11 -1.69
CA LYS A 16 -11.17 -8.10 -2.77
C LYS A 16 -10.28 -7.61 -3.91
N GLU A 17 -10.37 -6.34 -4.30
CA GLU A 17 -9.52 -5.79 -5.35
C GLU A 17 -8.05 -5.77 -4.95
N LEU A 18 -7.76 -5.35 -3.71
CA LEU A 18 -6.40 -5.34 -3.17
C LEU A 18 -5.84 -6.77 -3.03
N GLN A 19 -6.65 -7.71 -2.54
CA GLN A 19 -6.31 -9.14 -2.52
C GLN A 19 -5.90 -9.64 -3.91
N ASN A 20 -6.71 -9.33 -4.94
CA ASN A 20 -6.45 -9.75 -6.31
C ASN A 20 -5.16 -9.14 -6.89
N VAL A 21 -4.92 -7.85 -6.67
CA VAL A 21 -3.69 -7.19 -7.15
C VAL A 21 -2.46 -7.83 -6.53
N ILE A 22 -2.46 -8.07 -5.21
CA ILE A 22 -1.33 -8.69 -4.52
C ILE A 22 -1.09 -10.11 -5.05
N LEU A 23 -2.15 -10.92 -5.20
CA LEU A 23 -2.05 -12.27 -5.75
C LEU A 23 -1.48 -12.28 -7.17
N VAL A 24 -1.89 -11.35 -8.03
CA VAL A 24 -1.33 -11.21 -9.38
C VAL A 24 0.16 -10.84 -9.32
N CYS A 25 0.56 -9.93 -8.43
CA CYS A 25 1.96 -9.52 -8.29
C CYS A 25 2.85 -10.69 -7.81
N ILE A 26 2.36 -11.49 -6.85
CA ILE A 26 3.05 -12.71 -6.38
C ILE A 26 3.11 -13.76 -7.49
N HIS A 27 2.01 -14.01 -8.19
CA HIS A 27 1.95 -15.02 -9.26
C HIS A 27 2.88 -14.67 -10.42
N LYS A 28 2.99 -13.38 -10.78
CA LYS A 28 3.94 -12.88 -11.78
C LYS A 28 5.37 -12.76 -11.27
N GLN A 29 5.63 -13.12 -10.01
CA GLN A 29 6.95 -13.04 -9.36
C GLN A 29 7.59 -11.65 -9.43
N VAL A 30 6.77 -10.59 -9.46
CA VAL A 30 7.26 -9.20 -9.47
C VAL A 30 7.46 -8.65 -8.05
N VAL A 31 6.88 -9.33 -7.05
CA VAL A 31 7.12 -9.14 -5.61
C VAL A 31 7.06 -10.50 -4.92
N ASN A 32 7.66 -10.60 -3.74
CA ASN A 32 7.54 -11.74 -2.83
C ASN A 32 6.72 -11.38 -1.58
N TRP A 33 6.22 -12.41 -0.89
CA TRP A 33 5.45 -12.23 0.35
C TRP A 33 6.21 -11.51 1.46
N THR A 34 7.53 -11.68 1.51
CA THR A 34 8.42 -11.09 2.51
C THR A 34 8.92 -9.72 2.10
N ASP A 35 8.65 -9.28 0.87
CA ASP A 35 9.11 -7.98 0.41
C ASP A 35 8.42 -6.85 1.16
N PRO A 36 9.06 -5.67 1.26
CA PRO A 36 8.40 -4.46 1.75
C PRO A 36 7.15 -4.13 0.91
N CYS A 37 6.06 -3.75 1.58
CA CYS A 37 4.79 -3.43 0.92
C CYS A 37 4.90 -2.29 -0.12
N GLU A 38 5.89 -1.42 0.03
CA GLU A 38 6.20 -0.29 -0.85
C GLU A 38 6.55 -0.75 -2.28
N ASN A 39 6.98 -2.01 -2.45
CA ASN A 39 7.20 -2.58 -3.77
C ASN A 39 5.89 -2.72 -4.57
N LEU A 40 4.74 -2.82 -3.91
CA LEU A 40 3.44 -2.85 -4.56
C LEU A 40 3.06 -1.48 -5.18
N ASN A 41 3.63 -0.37 -4.69
CA ASN A 41 3.33 0.99 -5.18
C ASN A 41 3.60 1.16 -6.68
N LYS A 42 4.53 0.38 -7.24
CA LYS A 42 4.90 0.42 -8.67
C LYS A 42 3.88 -0.27 -9.57
N PHE A 43 3.01 -1.11 -8.99
CA PHE A 43 2.03 -1.94 -9.70
C PHE A 43 0.60 -1.46 -9.50
N PHE A 44 0.36 -0.58 -8.53
CA PHE A 44 -0.90 0.15 -8.44
C PHE A 44 -0.91 1.28 -9.47
N ASP A 45 -1.68 1.08 -10.53
CA ASP A 45 -2.04 2.13 -11.49
C ASP A 45 -2.67 3.32 -10.74
N THR A 46 -2.42 4.55 -11.19
CA THR A 46 -2.79 5.83 -10.53
C THR A 46 -4.23 5.88 -9.98
N ARG A 47 -5.15 5.13 -10.59
CA ARG A 47 -6.56 4.98 -10.16
C ARG A 47 -6.73 4.12 -8.91
N TYR A 48 -5.92 3.08 -8.73
CA TYR A 48 -5.90 2.22 -7.55
C TYR A 48 -4.91 2.74 -6.49
N THR A 49 -3.90 3.52 -6.88
CA THR A 49 -2.92 4.15 -5.96
C THR A 49 -3.62 5.03 -4.94
N LYS A 50 -4.64 5.81 -5.33
CA LYS A 50 -5.36 6.69 -4.39
C LYS A 50 -6.05 5.90 -3.29
N ARG A 51 -6.74 4.81 -3.63
CA ARG A 51 -7.44 3.98 -2.64
C ARG A 51 -6.48 3.13 -1.82
N PHE A 52 -5.40 2.63 -2.41
CA PHE A 52 -4.32 1.97 -1.68
C PHE A 52 -3.66 2.90 -0.66
N LEU A 53 -3.36 4.15 -1.04
CA LEU A 53 -2.82 5.17 -0.14
C LEU A 53 -3.81 5.56 0.97
N GLU A 54 -5.11 5.62 0.67
CA GLU A 54 -6.17 5.83 1.67
C GLU A 54 -6.20 4.69 2.69
N VAL A 55 -6.18 3.42 2.24
CA VAL A 55 -6.12 2.24 3.11
C VAL A 55 -4.83 2.22 3.94
N MET A 56 -3.68 2.53 3.35
CA MET A 56 -2.41 2.67 4.09
C MET A 56 -2.46 3.78 5.15
N LYS A 57 -3.18 4.88 4.89
CA LYS A 57 -3.35 5.99 5.82
C LYS A 57 -4.35 5.67 6.93
N GLU A 58 -5.44 4.98 6.62
CA GLU A 58 -6.46 4.49 7.57
C GLU A 58 -5.87 3.45 8.54
N ILE A 59 -4.97 2.58 8.06
CA ILE A 59 -4.26 1.58 8.89
C ILE A 59 -3.10 2.24 9.68
N GLY A 60 -2.87 3.55 9.56
CA GLY A 60 -1.90 4.31 10.37
C GLY A 60 -0.46 4.28 9.84
N ILE A 61 -0.24 3.92 8.57
CA ILE A 61 1.09 3.88 7.93
C ILE A 61 1.42 5.22 7.23
N GLY A 62 0.47 6.17 7.23
CA GLY A 62 0.63 7.51 6.66
C GLY A 62 0.74 8.61 7.72
N GLY A 63 1.76 8.57 8.58
CA GLY A 63 2.09 9.64 9.51
C GLY A 63 3.01 10.69 8.89
N ASN A 64 2.46 11.87 8.65
CA ASN A 64 3.08 13.20 8.45
C ASN A 64 4.61 13.28 8.33
N ASN A 65 5.07 13.66 7.13
CA ASN A 65 6.07 14.72 7.05
C ASN A 65 5.38 15.95 6.46
N GLU A 66 4.76 16.71 7.36
CA GLU A 66 4.65 18.15 7.19
C GLU A 66 6.06 18.67 6.94
N GLN A 67 6.38 18.96 5.66
CA GLN A 67 7.44 19.91 5.38
C GLN A 67 6.97 21.25 5.96
N THR A 68 7.55 21.61 7.10
CA THR A 68 7.54 22.96 7.64
C THR A 68 8.23 23.88 6.63
N ILE A 69 7.50 24.34 5.62
CA ILE A 69 7.96 25.40 4.72
C ILE A 69 7.45 26.73 5.28
N GLY A 70 8.37 27.43 5.93
CA GLY A 70 8.47 28.89 6.02
C GLY A 70 7.19 29.73 6.16
N SER A 71 7.03 30.33 7.33
CA SER A 71 6.59 31.72 7.40
C SER A 71 7.41 32.45 8.46
N HIS A 72 8.66 32.74 8.10
CA HIS A 72 9.35 33.90 8.64
C HIS A 72 8.75 35.14 7.98
N LYS A 73 8.03 35.94 8.74
CA LYS A 73 7.96 37.38 8.55
C LYS A 73 7.79 38.07 9.90
#